data_AF-A0A3M1MUT5-F1
#
_entry.id   AF-A0A3M1MUT5-F1
#
_cell.length_a   1.000
_cell.length_b   1.000
_cell.length_c   1.000
_cell.angle_alpha   90.00
_cell.angle_beta   90.00
_cell.angle_gamma   90.00
#
_symmetry.space_group_name_H-M   'P 1'
#
loop_
_entity.id
_entity.type
_entity.pdbx_description
1 polymer ?
#
loop_
_entity_poly.entity_id
_entity_poly.type
_entity_poly.pdbx_seq_one_letter_code
_entity_poly.pdbx_strand_id
1 'polypeptide(L)' 'AVLVGELTLLRDEEETPFGRSPSEIIAESADTPGPLLMGLPVGHSHRNWPLVLGALHEIEATDQTATLSLT' A
#
# COMPACT_ATOMS: atom_id res chain seq x y z
N ALA A 1 -10.65 4.43 -3.06
CA ALA A 1 -9.36 4.33 -2.35
C ALA A 1 -8.59 3.15 -2.94
N VAL A 2 -7.27 3.25 -3.00
CA VAL A 2 -6.38 2.16 -3.39
C VAL A 2 -5.45 1.90 -2.22
N LEU A 3 -5.34 0.63 -1.81
CA LEU A 3 -4.45 0.21 -0.73
C LEU A 3 -3.46 -0.79 -1.31
N VAL A 4 -2.18 -0.51 -1.13
CA VAL A 4 -1.07 -1.33 -1.59
C VAL A 4 -0.45 -2.02 -0.38
N GLY A 5 -0.32 -3.34 -0.48
CA GLY A 5 0.36 -4.15 0.53
C GLY A 5 1.85 -3.85 0.64
N GLU A 6 2.51 -4.47 1.61
CA GLU A 6 3.97 -4.40 1.75
C GLU A 6 4.65 -5.04 0.50
N LEU A 7 5.54 -4.27 -0.14
CA LEU A 7 6.38 -4.75 -1.24
C LEU A 7 7.69 -5.31 -0.65
N THR A 8 7.94 -6.59 -0.83
CA THR A 8 9.12 -7.29 -0.31
C THR A 8 9.99 -7.83 -1.43
N LEU A 9 11.26 -8.13 -1.13
CA LEU A 9 12.23 -8.71 -2.07
C LEU A 9 12.42 -7.89 -3.36
N LEU A 10 12.33 -6.56 -3.24
CA LEU A 10 12.63 -5.64 -4.34
C LEU A 10 14.09 -5.83 -4.77
N ARG A 11 14.30 -6.06 -6.06
CA ARG A 11 15.62 -6.20 -6.65
C ARG A 11 16.15 -4.83 -7.07
N ASP A 12 16.39 -3.96 -6.08
CA ASP A 12 16.83 -2.57 -6.26
C ASP A 12 18.24 -2.33 -5.69
N GLU A 13 19.05 -3.37 -5.45
CA GLU A 13 20.27 -3.28 -4.63
C GLU A 13 21.42 -2.42 -5.22
N GLU A 14 21.33 -1.87 -6.44
CA GLU A 14 22.41 -0.99 -6.98
C GLU A 14 21.95 0.36 -7.55
N GLU A 15 20.75 0.49 -8.13
CA GLU A 15 20.19 1.77 -8.61
C GLU A 15 18.66 1.74 -8.49
N THR A 16 18.06 2.76 -7.89
CA THR A 16 16.60 2.96 -7.90
C THR A 16 16.11 2.86 -9.35
N PRO A 17 15.10 2.02 -9.68
CA PRO A 17 14.64 1.87 -11.05
C PRO A 17 14.21 3.25 -11.57
N PHE A 18 14.88 3.69 -12.65
CA PHE A 18 14.66 5.02 -13.26
C PHE A 18 14.91 6.22 -12.31
N GLY A 19 15.72 6.02 -11.26
CA GLY A 19 16.02 7.04 -10.25
C GLY A 19 14.84 7.34 -9.31
N ARG A 20 13.81 6.48 -9.27
CA ARG A 20 12.58 6.70 -8.51
C ARG A 20 12.29 5.55 -7.57
N SER A 21 11.74 5.88 -6.41
CA SER A 21 11.24 4.92 -5.43
C SER A 21 9.95 4.24 -5.93
N PRO A 22 9.66 3.01 -5.47
CA PRO A 22 8.39 2.35 -5.76
C PRO A 22 7.16 3.21 -5.44
N SER A 23 7.20 3.97 -4.34
CA SER A 23 6.11 4.87 -3.96
C SER A 23 5.87 5.99 -4.97
N GLU A 24 6.94 6.56 -5.54
CA GLU A 24 6.82 7.59 -6.59
C GLU A 24 6.27 7.01 -7.88
N ILE A 25 6.69 5.79 -8.25
CA ILE A 25 6.18 5.09 -9.44
C ILE A 25 4.69 4.80 -9.31
N ILE A 26 4.28 4.30 -8.14
CA ILE A 26 2.87 3.97 -7.84
C ILE A 26 2.04 5.24 -7.80
N ALA A 27 2.49 6.30 -7.13
CA ALA A 27 1.75 7.55 -7.02
C ALA A 27 1.47 8.19 -8.38
N GLU A 28 2.41 8.13 -9.33
CA GLU A 28 2.18 8.62 -10.69
C GLU A 28 1.26 7.72 -11.53
N SER A 29 1.27 6.41 -11.27
CA SER A 29 0.49 5.44 -12.06
C SER A 29 -0.93 5.21 -11.53
N ALA A 30 -1.20 5.56 -10.28
CA ALA A 30 -2.47 5.30 -9.63
C ALA A 30 -3.56 6.29 -10.11
N ASP A 31 -4.54 5.78 -10.84
CA ASP A 31 -5.74 6.52 -11.21
C ASP A 31 -6.87 6.25 -10.22
N THR A 32 -6.91 7.01 -9.12
CA THR A 32 -7.96 6.90 -8.10
C THR A 32 -8.41 8.27 -7.60
N PRO A 33 -9.73 8.53 -7.52
CA PRO A 33 -10.24 9.77 -6.93
C PRO A 33 -10.18 9.79 -5.39
N GLY A 34 -9.89 8.64 -4.75
CA GLY A 34 -9.78 8.51 -3.29
C GLY A 34 -8.33 8.25 -2.83
N PRO A 35 -8.09 8.12 -1.51
CA PRO A 35 -6.75 8.01 -0.95
C PRO A 35 -5.99 6.80 -1.51
N LEU A 36 -4.69 7.01 -1.71
CA LEU A 36 -3.71 5.98 -2.02
C LEU A 36 -2.88 5.72 -0.75
N LEU A 37 -2.96 4.50 -0.21
CA LEU A 37 -2.23 4.09 0.98
C LEU A 37 -1.28 2.95 0.62
N MET A 38 -0.06 3.00 1.13
CA MET A 38 0.97 2.00 0.85
C MET A 38 1.50 1.38 2.16
N GLY A 39 1.98 0.14 2.09
CA GLY A 39 2.55 -0.55 3.24
C GLY A 39 1.52 -1.20 4.17
N LEU A 40 0.32 -1.48 3.68
CA LEU A 40 -0.65 -2.27 4.43
C LEU A 40 -0.05 -3.67 4.71
N PRO A 41 -0.15 -4.24 5.93
CA PRO A 41 0.49 -5.51 6.29
C PRO A 41 -0.28 -6.71 5.68
N VAL A 42 -0.37 -6.73 4.36
CA VAL A 42 -1.01 -7.76 3.54
C VAL A 42 -0.08 -8.11 2.40
N GLY A 43 0.06 -9.39 2.07
CA GLY A 43 0.91 -9.87 0.98
C GLY A 43 1.97 -10.86 1.45
N HIS A 44 3.15 -10.79 0.83
CA HIS A 44 4.25 -11.75 1.07
C HIS A 44 5.27 -11.19 2.07
N SER A 45 4.82 -10.87 3.27
CA SER A 45 5.67 -10.45 4.38
C SER A 45 5.46 -11.32 5.61
N HIS A 46 6.39 -11.26 6.57
CA HIS A 46 6.23 -11.95 7.86
C HIS A 46 4.99 -11.49 8.63
N ARG A 47 4.58 -10.23 8.46
CA ARG A 47 3.39 -9.65 9.07
C ARG A 47 2.30 -9.54 8.02
N ASN A 48 1.55 -10.63 7.84
CA ASN A 48 0.46 -10.73 6.88
C ASN A 48 -0.88 -10.90 7.61
N TRP A 49 -1.59 -9.79 7.80
CA TRP A 49 -2.89 -9.76 8.45
C TRP A 49 -3.99 -10.22 7.48
N PRO A 50 -5.01 -10.95 7.97
CA PRO A 50 -6.12 -11.36 7.12
C PRO A 50 -6.91 -10.15 6.65
N LEU A 51 -7.22 -10.12 5.36
CA LEU A 51 -8.15 -9.16 4.76
C LEU A 51 -9.43 -9.88 4.35
N VAL A 52 -10.57 -9.46 4.89
CA VAL A 52 -11.87 -10.08 4.58
C VAL A 52 -12.35 -9.56 3.23
N LEU A 53 -12.44 -10.43 2.23
CA LEU A 53 -12.91 -10.01 0.91
C LEU A 53 -14.45 -9.96 0.87
N GLY A 54 -14.99 -8.95 0.20
CA GLY A 54 -16.44 -8.75 0.05
C GLY A 54 -17.14 -8.07 1.22
N ALA A 55 -16.44 -7.79 2.32
CA ALA A 55 -16.95 -6.99 3.43
C ALA A 55 -16.76 -5.49 3.18
N LEU A 56 -17.64 -4.68 3.78
CA LEU A 56 -17.47 -3.23 3.82
C LEU A 56 -16.36 -2.90 4.83
N HIS A 57 -15.46 -2.01 4.42
CA HIS A 57 -14.38 -1.53 5.28
C HIS A 57 -14.44 -0.02 5.38
N GLU A 58 -14.04 0.49 6.53
CA GLU A 58 -13.81 1.91 6.78
C GLU A 58 -12.30 2.17 6.85
N ILE A 59 -11.89 3.28 6.25
CA ILE A 59 -10.50 3.71 6.21
C ILE A 59 -10.43 5.14 6.74
N GLU A 60 -9.63 5.33 7.77
CA GLU A 60 -9.24 6.64 8.28
C GLU A 60 -7.74 6.82 8.08
N ALA A 61 -7.33 7.92 7.44
CA ALA A 61 -5.93 8.21 7.18
C ALA A 61 -5.59 9.67 7.45
N THR A 62 -4.42 9.88 8.03
CA THR A 62 -3.76 11.18 8.23
C THR A 62 -2.36 11.11 7.63
N ASP A 63 -1.63 12.22 7.66
CA ASP A 63 -0.24 12.28 7.21
C ASP A 63 0.71 11.36 7.99
N GLN A 64 0.27 10.83 9.16
CA GLN A 64 1.11 10.05 10.08
C GLN A 64 0.63 8.61 10.29
N THR A 65 -0.68 8.37 10.16
CA THR A 65 -1.30 7.10 10.54
C THR A 65 -2.42 6.73 9.58
N ALA A 66 -2.66 5.43 9.42
CA ALA A 66 -3.82 4.90 8.72
C ALA A 66 -4.40 3.71 9.48
N THR A 67 -5.73 3.65 9.56
CA THR A 67 -6.49 2.58 10.18
C THR A 67 -7.46 2.00 9.16
N LEU A 68 -7.53 0.68 9.09
CA LEU A 68 -8.51 -0.08 8.29
C LEU A 68 -9.34 -0.93 9.24
N SER A 69 -10.66 -0.71 9.24
CA SER A 69 -11.61 -1.36 10.15
C SER A 69 -12.72 -2.07 9.37
N LEU A 70 -13.24 -3.16 9.92
CA LEU A 70 -14.47 -3.80 9.45
C LEU A 70 -15.67 -3.03 9.99
N THR A 71 -16.66 -2.76 9.13
CA THR A 71 -17.93 -2.14 9.50
C THR A 71 -18.99 -3.18 9.83
#